data_AF-A0A834Z0M4-F1
#
_entry.id   AF-A0A834Z0M4-F1
#
_cell.length_a   1.000
_cell.length_b   1.000
_cell.length_c   1.000
_cell.angle_alpha   90.00
_cell.angle_beta   90.00
_cell.angle_gamma   90.00
#
_symmetry.space_group_name_H-M   'P 1'
#
loop_
_entity.id
_entity.type
_entity.pdbx_description
1 polymer ?
#
loop_
_entity_poly.entity_id
_entity_poly.type
_entity_poly.pdbx_seq_one_letter_code
_entity_poly.pdbx_strand_id
1 'polypeptide(L)'
;MIAGVMWTDVILMDEVLPEAALLSLEGPSKKMTIGVPKQHGFLYYFSTSPASHSASSTIASFDLWHRRFGHVSHGRMNILSRTIPKFSVLNSHHCDICPLAKQTRLPFSSSSITSIAPFDLLHCDIWGGYSAPSHSGA
;
A
#
# COMPACT_ATOMS: atom_id res chain seq x y z
N MET A 1 7.04 -4.35 -44.04
CA MET A 1 5.84 -5.01 -43.50
C MET A 1 5.40 -4.23 -42.29
N ILE A 2 4.23 -3.59 -42.45
CA ILE A 2 3.31 -2.95 -41.50
C ILE A 2 3.87 -2.14 -40.31
N ALA A 3 3.75 -0.83 -40.47
CA ALA A 3 3.80 0.21 -39.45
C ALA A 3 2.45 0.31 -38.69
N GLY A 4 2.48 0.91 -37.50
CA GLY A 4 1.29 1.05 -36.64
C GLY A 4 1.32 2.25 -35.70
N VAL A 5 1.52 3.45 -36.28
CA VAL A 5 0.89 4.76 -35.97
C VAL A 5 0.85 5.35 -34.53
N MET A 6 1.46 6.53 -34.43
CA MET A 6 1.27 7.59 -33.42
C MET A 6 0.01 8.42 -33.70
N TRP A 7 -0.75 8.85 -32.68
CA TRP A 7 -1.60 10.07 -32.67
C TRP A 7 -1.85 10.45 -31.18
N THR A 8 -1.20 11.46 -30.58
CA THR A 8 -1.55 12.91 -30.48
C THR A 8 -3.01 13.23 -30.10
N ASP A 9 -3.17 13.64 -28.84
CA ASP A 9 -3.86 14.84 -28.32
C ASP A 9 -5.13 15.42 -29.00
N VAL A 10 -6.11 15.68 -28.12
CA VAL A 10 -7.16 16.72 -28.15
C VAL A 10 -8.29 16.56 -29.16
N ILE A 11 -9.45 16.09 -28.66
CA ILE A 11 -10.77 16.49 -29.14
C ILE A 11 -11.56 17.09 -27.96
N LEU A 12 -11.72 18.40 -28.04
CA LEU A 12 -12.93 19.18 -27.75
C LEU A 12 -13.63 18.96 -26.38
N MET A 13 -13.27 19.84 -25.43
CA MET A 13 -14.22 20.37 -24.45
C MET A 13 -15.31 21.12 -25.23
N ASP A 14 -16.46 20.48 -25.46
CA ASP A 14 -17.78 21.11 -25.50
C ASP A 14 -18.83 20.03 -25.77
N GLU A 15 -19.40 19.48 -24.70
CA GLU A 15 -20.81 19.11 -24.73
C GLU A 15 -21.42 19.28 -23.34
N VAL A 16 -22.21 20.35 -23.24
CA VAL A 16 -23.15 20.59 -22.17
C VAL A 16 -24.16 19.44 -22.14
N LEU A 17 -24.10 18.59 -21.11
CA LEU A 17 -25.24 17.80 -20.70
C LEU A 17 -25.56 18.08 -19.22
N PRO A 18 -26.65 18.83 -18.96
CA PRO A 18 -27.18 19.05 -17.63
C PRO A 18 -28.22 17.96 -17.37
N GLU A 19 -27.88 16.93 -16.62
CA GLU A 19 -28.91 16.20 -15.88
C GLU A 19 -28.28 15.56 -14.65
N ALA A 20 -28.97 15.72 -13.54
CA ALA A 20 -28.60 15.26 -12.22
C ALA A 20 -28.12 13.79 -12.25
N ALA A 21 -26.81 13.58 -12.15
CA ALA A 21 -26.23 12.27 -11.94
C ALA A 21 -26.62 11.78 -10.53
N LEU A 22 -27.78 11.13 -10.45
CA LEU A 22 -28.20 10.27 -9.36
C LEU A 22 -27.16 9.16 -9.19
N LEU A 23 -26.17 9.38 -8.32
CA LEU A 23 -25.27 8.32 -7.85
C LEU A 23 -26.06 7.35 -6.96
N SER A 24 -26.81 6.44 -7.58
CA SER A 24 -27.31 5.23 -6.91
C SER A 24 -26.15 4.24 -6.79
N LEU A 25 -25.55 4.15 -5.60
CA LEU A 25 -24.68 3.03 -5.26
C LEU A 25 -25.57 1.81 -4.99
N GLU A 26 -25.57 0.84 -5.90
CA GLU A 26 -26.39 -0.37 -5.82
C GLU A 26 -25.81 -1.36 -4.81
N GLY A 27 -26.43 -1.44 -3.63
CA GLY A 27 -26.25 -2.55 -2.68
C GLY A 27 -27.29 -3.65 -2.91
N PRO A 28 -26.99 -4.93 -2.58
CA PRO A 28 -27.90 -6.02 -2.82
C PRO A 28 -29.06 -6.00 -1.80
N SER A 29 -30.28 -5.87 -2.33
CA SER A 29 -31.58 -5.88 -1.66
C SER A 29 -32.05 -4.54 -1.06
N LYS A 30 -33.00 -3.92 -1.79
CA LYS A 30 -33.76 -2.68 -1.53
C LYS A 30 -33.07 -1.41 -2.06
N LYS A 31 -33.69 -0.80 -3.08
CA LYS A 31 -33.36 0.55 -3.55
C LYS A 31 -33.60 1.54 -2.41
N MET A 32 -32.55 1.87 -1.66
CA MET A 32 -32.59 2.88 -0.61
C MET A 32 -31.78 4.09 -1.08
N THR A 33 -32.46 5.17 -1.42
CA THR A 33 -31.81 6.44 -1.75
C THR A 33 -31.19 7.01 -0.46
N ILE A 34 -29.85 7.02 -0.40
CA ILE A 34 -29.08 7.48 0.78
C ILE A 34 -29.30 8.98 1.06
N GLY A 35 -29.72 9.73 0.03
CA GLY A 35 -30.12 11.13 0.10
C GLY A 35 -29.97 11.80 -1.26
N VAL A 36 -30.35 13.07 -1.35
CA VAL A 36 -30.03 13.91 -2.51
C VAL A 36 -28.79 14.75 -2.13
N PRO A 37 -27.68 14.68 -2.87
CA PRO A 37 -26.52 15.50 -2.59
C PRO A 37 -26.86 16.97 -2.87
N LYS A 38 -26.33 17.87 -2.06
CA LYS A 38 -26.33 19.31 -2.30
C LYS A 38 -25.02 19.72 -2.95
N GLN A 39 -25.08 20.59 -3.94
CA GLN A 39 -23.89 21.15 -4.58
C GLN A 39 -23.51 22.49 -3.91
N HIS A 40 -22.23 22.68 -3.60
CA HIS A 40 -21.67 23.97 -3.21
C HIS A 40 -20.37 24.20 -3.99
N GLY A 41 -20.42 25.11 -4.97
CA GLY A 41 -19.34 25.27 -5.95
C GLY A 41 -19.15 24.00 -6.78
N PHE A 42 -17.93 23.46 -6.78
CA PHE A 42 -17.55 22.22 -7.46
C PHE A 42 -17.64 20.96 -6.58
N LEU A 43 -18.18 21.07 -5.37
CA LEU A 43 -18.29 19.96 -4.41
C LEU A 43 -19.74 19.54 -4.21
N TYR A 44 -19.97 18.23 -4.20
CA TYR A 44 -21.24 17.62 -3.81
C TYR A 44 -21.13 17.08 -2.38
N TYR A 45 -22.05 17.45 -1.49
CA TYR A 45 -22.09 17.00 -0.10
C TYR A 45 -23.48 16.51 0.27
N PHE A 46 -23.55 15.46 1.08
CA PHE A 46 -24.81 15.01 1.66
C PHE A 46 -25.00 15.69 3.01
N SER A 47 -26.13 16.38 3.18
CA SER A 47 -26.50 16.98 4.46
C SER A 47 -26.96 15.87 5.41
N THR A 48 -26.03 15.21 6.09
CA THR A 48 -26.38 14.28 7.16
C THR A 48 -26.92 15.10 8.34
N SER A 49 -28.21 14.94 8.64
CA SER A 49 -28.73 15.34 9.96
C SER A 49 -27.84 14.67 11.03
N PRO A 50 -27.51 15.34 12.15
CA PRO A 50 -26.82 14.70 13.26
C PRO A 50 -27.76 13.68 13.91
N ALA A 51 -28.01 12.57 13.23
CA ALA A 51 -28.47 11.37 13.87
C ALA A 51 -27.35 10.95 14.82
N SER A 52 -27.67 10.87 16.11
CA SER A 52 -26.81 10.32 17.14
C SER A 52 -26.56 8.84 16.84
N HIS A 53 -25.73 8.56 15.85
CA HIS A 53 -25.16 7.25 15.64
C HIS A 53 -24.14 7.08 16.75
N SER A 54 -24.56 6.44 17.83
CA SER A 54 -23.64 5.91 18.83
C SER A 54 -22.76 4.88 18.12
N ALA A 55 -21.64 5.33 17.56
CA ALA A 55 -20.58 4.45 17.12
C ALA A 55 -20.10 3.72 18.37
N SER A 56 -20.48 2.45 18.52
CA SER A 56 -19.96 1.60 19.57
C SER A 56 -18.44 1.57 19.40
N SER A 57 -17.73 2.27 20.29
CA SER A 57 -16.28 2.35 20.26
C SER A 57 -15.72 1.04 20.82
N THR A 58 -15.87 -0.04 20.06
CA THR A 58 -15.14 -1.27 20.34
C THR A 58 -13.66 -0.97 20.17
N ILE A 59 -12.86 -1.26 21.19
CA ILE A 59 -11.40 -1.23 21.08
C ILE A 59 -11.03 -2.14 19.91
N ALA A 60 -10.49 -1.54 18.86
CA ALA A 60 -10.08 -2.28 17.69
C ALA A 60 -8.81 -3.08 18.01
N SER A 61 -8.79 -4.35 17.60
CA SER A 61 -7.65 -5.23 17.82
C SER A 61 -6.41 -4.75 17.07
N PHE A 62 -5.23 -5.17 17.53
CA PHE A 62 -3.97 -4.93 16.83
C PHE A 62 -4.04 -5.31 15.35
N ASP A 63 -4.61 -6.47 15.02
CA ASP A 63 -4.66 -6.99 13.65
C ASP A 63 -5.45 -6.10 12.69
N LEU A 64 -6.49 -5.47 13.21
CA LEU A 64 -7.33 -4.58 12.42
C LEU A 64 -6.57 -3.30 12.10
N TRP A 65 -5.91 -2.72 13.10
CA TRP A 65 -5.09 -1.52 12.89
C TRP A 65 -3.82 -1.80 12.09
N HIS A 66 -3.18 -2.93 12.33
CA HIS A 66 -2.05 -3.43 11.56
C HIS A 66 -2.36 -3.46 10.07
N ARG A 67 -3.51 -4.02 9.69
CA ARG A 67 -3.96 -4.04 8.28
C ARG A 67 -4.32 -2.65 7.76
N ARG A 68 -5.05 -1.84 8.53
CA ARG A 68 -5.44 -0.47 8.14
C ARG A 68 -4.24 0.45 7.89
N PHE A 69 -3.18 0.31 8.67
CA PHE A 69 -1.95 1.11 8.52
C PHE A 69 -0.95 0.53 7.53
N GLY A 70 -1.31 -0.52 6.77
CA GLY A 70 -0.42 -1.10 5.77
C GLY A 70 0.70 -1.94 6.39
N HIS A 71 0.35 -2.81 7.34
CA HIS A 71 1.25 -3.77 7.97
C HIS A 71 2.40 -3.14 8.78
N VAL A 72 2.13 -2.00 9.42
CA VAL A 72 3.07 -1.32 10.32
C VAL A 72 3.52 -2.25 11.45
N SER A 73 4.81 -2.18 11.79
CA SER A 73 5.42 -3.04 12.81
C SER A 73 4.84 -2.80 14.20
N HIS A 74 4.92 -3.83 15.05
CA HIS A 74 4.40 -3.76 16.42
C HIS A 74 4.99 -2.59 17.22
N GLY A 75 6.31 -2.35 17.12
CA GLY A 75 6.97 -1.23 17.80
C GLY A 75 6.42 0.14 17.36
N ARG A 76 6.15 0.32 16.06
CA ARG A 76 5.56 1.57 15.54
C ARG A 76 4.10 1.74 15.97
N MET A 77 3.35 0.64 16.03
CA MET A 77 1.97 0.63 16.53
C MET A 77 1.91 0.98 18.03
N ASN A 78 2.89 0.53 18.83
CA ASN A 78 3.00 0.90 20.24
C ASN A 78 3.23 2.42 20.40
N ILE A 79 4.09 3.01 19.57
CA ILE A 79 4.28 4.47 19.56
C ILE A 79 2.96 5.17 19.23
N LEU A 80 2.22 4.68 18.24
CA LEU A 80 0.93 5.24 17.83
C LEU A 80 -0.12 5.18 18.95
N SER A 81 -0.12 4.13 19.77
CA SER A 81 -1.01 4.02 20.93
C SER A 81 -0.79 5.05 22.03
N ARG A 82 0.38 5.68 22.05
CA ARG A 82 0.67 6.76 22.98
C ARG A 82 0.28 8.12 22.43
N THR A 83 0.14 8.25 21.10
CA THR A 83 -0.12 9.52 20.44
C THR A 83 -1.58 9.69 20.01
N ILE A 84 -2.29 8.60 19.68
CA ILE A 84 -3.70 8.65 19.26
C ILE A 84 -4.63 8.31 20.44
N PRO A 85 -5.51 9.23 20.87
CA PRO A 85 -6.53 8.94 21.88
C PRO A 85 -7.45 7.81 21.44
N LYS A 86 -7.80 6.90 22.36
CA LYS A 86 -8.65 5.71 22.11
C LYS A 86 -8.05 4.67 21.15
N PHE A 87 -6.76 4.75 20.85
CA PHE A 87 -6.03 3.71 20.15
C PHE A 87 -5.32 2.84 21.17
N SER A 88 -5.94 1.73 21.57
CA SER A 88 -5.28 0.71 22.37
C SER A 88 -4.99 -0.53 21.52
N VAL A 89 -3.77 -1.04 21.68
CA VAL A 89 -3.29 -2.21 20.96
C VAL A 89 -3.34 -3.39 21.93
N LEU A 90 -4.38 -4.20 21.81
CA LEU A 90 -4.50 -5.44 22.58
C LEU A 90 -4.02 -6.60 21.71
N ASN A 91 -3.05 -7.34 22.24
CA ASN A 91 -2.39 -8.52 21.68
C ASN A 91 -1.58 -8.26 20.40
N SER A 92 -0.49 -9.00 20.22
CA SER A 92 0.21 -9.06 18.93
C SER A 92 -0.11 -10.42 18.32
N HIS A 93 -0.74 -10.44 17.14
CA HIS A 93 -0.89 -11.69 16.40
C HIS A 93 0.15 -11.78 15.29
N HIS A 94 0.41 -13.01 14.87
CA HIS A 94 1.22 -13.30 13.70
C HIS A 94 0.44 -12.91 12.44
N CYS A 95 1.07 -12.14 11.55
CA CYS A 95 0.50 -11.78 10.27
C CYS A 95 1.27 -12.51 9.17
N ASP A 96 0.59 -13.42 8.46
CA ASP A 96 1.20 -14.25 7.41
C ASP A 96 1.68 -13.42 6.20
N ILE A 97 1.07 -12.26 5.96
CA ILE A 97 1.39 -11.37 4.82
C ILE A 97 2.72 -10.63 5.05
N CYS A 98 3.02 -10.23 6.29
CA CYS A 98 4.23 -9.49 6.63
C CYS A 98 5.54 -10.18 6.20
N PRO A 99 5.80 -11.46 6.54
CA PRO A 99 7.01 -12.14 6.12
C PRO A 99 7.05 -12.28 4.59
N LEU A 100 5.93 -12.61 3.95
CA LEU A 100 5.84 -12.74 2.49
C LEU A 100 6.17 -11.43 1.77
N ALA A 101 5.66 -10.30 2.27
CA ALA A 101 5.92 -8.99 1.69
C ALA A 101 7.34 -8.47 1.98
N LYS A 102 7.95 -8.85 3.10
CA LYS A 102 9.32 -8.45 3.48
C LYS A 102 10.39 -9.34 2.85
N GLN A 103 10.04 -10.56 2.47
CA GLN A 103 10.98 -11.51 1.89
C GLN A 103 11.25 -11.17 0.42
N THR A 104 12.40 -10.56 0.16
CA THR A 104 12.83 -10.20 -1.20
C THR A 104 13.43 -11.37 -1.97
N ARG A 105 13.85 -12.43 -1.28
CA ARG A 105 14.51 -13.60 -1.87
C ARG A 105 14.21 -14.87 -1.07
N LEU A 106 14.16 -16.02 -1.73
CA LEU A 106 14.12 -17.32 -1.07
C LEU A 106 15.41 -17.58 -0.26
N PRO A 107 15.34 -18.38 0.82
CA PRO A 107 16.53 -18.83 1.52
C PRO A 107 17.50 -19.49 0.55
N PHE A 108 18.79 -19.24 0.74
CA PHE A 108 19.81 -19.98 0.00
C PHE A 108 19.79 -21.44 0.43
N SER A 109 20.06 -22.36 -0.50
CA SER A 109 20.37 -23.74 -0.14
C SER A 109 21.59 -23.76 0.78
N SER A 110 21.57 -24.66 1.77
CA SER A 110 22.74 -24.91 2.61
C SER A 110 23.93 -25.31 1.75
N SER A 111 25.06 -24.62 1.92
CA SER A 111 26.30 -24.97 1.23
C SER A 111 26.95 -26.16 1.93
N SER A 112 27.34 -27.18 1.16
CA SER A 112 28.15 -28.31 1.64
C SER A 112 29.66 -28.08 1.52
N ILE A 113 30.07 -26.88 1.08
CA ILE A 113 31.48 -26.54 0.87
C ILE A 113 32.14 -26.27 2.21
N THR A 114 33.20 -27.02 2.52
CA THR A 114 33.99 -26.90 3.76
C THR A 114 35.48 -27.10 3.44
N SER A 115 36.37 -26.41 4.16
CA SER A 115 37.84 -26.56 4.05
C SER A 115 38.39 -27.38 5.22
N ILE A 116 39.42 -28.19 4.99
CA ILE A 116 40.05 -29.05 6.02
C ILE A 116 41.41 -28.48 6.45
N ALA A 117 42.15 -27.88 5.52
CA ALA A 117 43.43 -27.24 5.75
C ALA A 117 43.40 -25.75 5.35
N PRO A 118 44.37 -24.94 5.83
CA PRO A 118 44.53 -23.57 5.38
C PRO A 118 44.71 -23.50 3.86
N PHE A 119 44.03 -22.55 3.21
CA PHE A 119 44.06 -22.29 1.76
C PHE A 119 43.36 -23.31 0.84
N ASP A 120 42.59 -24.27 1.38
CA ASP A 120 41.79 -25.20 0.55
C ASP A 120 40.63 -24.53 -0.20
N LEU A 121 40.10 -23.43 0.34
CA LEU A 121 38.98 -22.69 -0.24
C LEU A 121 39.30 -21.21 -0.25
N LEU A 122 39.49 -20.67 -1.45
CA LEU A 122 39.70 -19.24 -1.69
C LEU A 122 38.43 -18.65 -2.31
N HIS A 123 37.79 -17.72 -1.60
CA HIS A 123 36.69 -16.93 -2.16
C HIS A 123 37.25 -15.61 -2.69
N CYS A 124 37.22 -15.42 -4.01
CA CYS A 124 37.57 -14.16 -4.65
C CYS A 124 36.32 -13.61 -5.33
N ASP A 125 35.93 -12.40 -4.95
CA ASP A 125 34.91 -11.64 -5.64
C ASP A 125 35.59 -10.50 -6.41
N ILE A 126 35.14 -10.27 -7.64
CA ILE A 126 35.57 -9.12 -8.42
C ILE A 126 34.56 -8.00 -8.19
N TRP A 127 35.01 -6.91 -7.58
CA TRP A 127 34.17 -5.73 -7.48
C TRP A 127 33.83 -5.24 -8.91
N GLY A 128 32.59 -4.80 -9.12
CA GLY A 128 32.18 -4.19 -10.39
C GLY A 128 33.08 -3.00 -10.79
N GLY A 129 32.99 -2.60 -12.07
CA GLY A 129 33.87 -1.61 -12.68
C GLY A 129 34.12 -0.37 -11.82
N TYR A 130 35.40 -0.08 -11.59
CA TYR A 130 35.83 1.07 -10.81
C TYR A 130 35.84 2.33 -11.68
N SER A 131 35.30 3.44 -11.16
CA SER A 131 35.16 4.69 -11.93
C SER A 131 36.51 5.39 -12.19
N ALA A 132 37.53 5.12 -11.38
CA ALA A 132 38.84 5.72 -11.61
C ALA A 132 39.66 4.92 -12.64
N PRO A 133 40.23 5.57 -13.66
CA PRO A 133 41.17 4.93 -14.56
C PRO A 133 42.42 4.50 -13.78
N SER A 134 42.85 3.26 -13.97
CA SER A 134 44.11 2.80 -13.39
C SER A 134 45.28 3.59 -13.98
N HIS A 135 46.29 3.88 -13.16
CA HIS A 135 47.45 4.70 -13.56
C HIS A 135 48.35 4.03 -14.62
N SER A 136 48.09 2.78 -14.98
CA SER A 136 48.91 2.01 -15.93
C SER A 136 48.12 1.23 -16.98
N GLY A 137 46.78 1.25 -16.98
CA GLY A 137 45.99 0.36 -17.83
C GLY A 137 46.22 -1.12 -17.50
N ALA A 138 45.34 -1.99 -18.00
CA ALA A 138 45.52 -3.45 -17.91
C ALA A 138 46.56 -3.93 -18.94
#